data_AF-A0A4P9YMJ7-F1
#
_entry.id   AF-A0A4P9YMJ7-F1
#
_cell.length_a   1.000
_cell.length_b   1.000
_cell.length_c   1.000
_cell.angle_alpha   90.00
_cell.angle_beta   90.00
_cell.angle_gamma   90.00
#
_symmetry.space_group_name_H-M   'P 1'
#
loop_
_entity.id
_entity.type
_entity.pdbx_description
1 polymer ?
#
loop_
_entity_poly.entity_id
_entity_poly.type
_entity_poly.pdbx_seq_one_letter_code
_entity_poly.pdbx_strand_id
1 'polypeptide(L)'
;MPNQLASIAFKSQDSLIDLANLCIEQENYEAACKAFLQANDYVNAAKSLIKTGNLDKIIKFANVAGAKDKQVYMLTANYLQTLDWRSNESLPRAIISILTKAKSFTSLNNFYFQFASFEIHDYQNYERVTM
;
A
#
# COMPACT_ATOMS: atom_id res chain seq x y z
N MET A 1 -34.82 14.59 17.19
CA MET A 1 -33.56 15.09 17.80
C MET A 1 -32.39 14.43 17.07
N PRO A 2 -31.60 15.14 16.25
CA PRO A 2 -30.38 14.59 15.67
C PRO A 2 -29.36 14.29 16.79
N ASN A 3 -28.62 13.21 16.56
CA ASN A 3 -28.01 12.34 17.55
C ASN A 3 -26.71 12.91 18.17
N GLN A 4 -26.70 13.24 19.47
CA GLN A 4 -25.48 13.67 20.19
C GLN A 4 -24.36 12.60 20.15
N LEU A 5 -24.69 11.33 19.94
CA LEU A 5 -23.70 10.27 19.77
C LEU A 5 -22.89 10.43 18.47
N ALA A 6 -23.50 10.97 17.41
CA ALA A 6 -22.82 11.18 16.13
C ALA A 6 -21.80 12.33 16.22
N SER A 7 -22.10 13.40 16.96
CA SER A 7 -21.16 14.51 17.15
C SER A 7 -19.99 14.14 18.07
N ILE A 8 -20.22 13.30 19.08
CA ILE A 8 -19.16 12.77 19.96
C ILE A 8 -18.25 11.82 19.18
N ALA A 9 -18.83 10.91 18.39
CA ALA A 9 -18.05 10.00 17.54
C ALA A 9 -17.22 10.78 16.50
N PHE A 10 -17.79 11.79 15.85
CA PHE A 10 -17.08 12.63 14.88
C PHE A 10 -15.89 13.36 15.51
N LYS A 11 -16.08 14.00 16.67
CA LYS A 11 -15.00 14.69 17.39
C LYS A 11 -13.88 13.74 17.84
N SER A 12 -14.22 12.49 18.17
CA SER A 12 -13.22 11.46 18.53
C SER A 12 -12.37 11.01 17.34
N GLN A 13 -12.96 10.96 16.13
CA GLN A 13 -12.24 10.57 14.91
C GLN A 13 -11.25 11.65 14.48
N ASP A 14 -11.65 12.92 14.51
CA ASP A 14 -10.75 14.05 14.21
C ASP A 14 -9.56 14.08 15.18
N SER A 15 -9.81 13.85 16.47
CA SER A 15 -8.75 13.79 17.49
C SER A 15 -7.75 12.66 17.24
N LEU A 16 -8.20 11.52 16.71
CA LEU A 16 -7.33 10.40 16.34
C LEU A 16 -6.48 10.71 15.10
N ILE A 17 -7.04 11.46 14.15
CA ILE A 17 -6.31 11.91 12.96
C ILE A 17 -5.22 12.91 13.36
N ASP A 18 -5.52 13.85 14.25
CA ASP A 18 -4.55 14.80 14.78
C ASP A 18 -3.41 14.09 15.52
N LEU A 19 -3.74 13.10 16.36
CA LEU A 19 -2.75 12.25 17.01
C LEU A 19 -1.87 11.52 15.99
N ALA A 20 -2.47 10.97 14.93
CA ALA A 20 -1.74 10.27 13.89
C ALA A 20 -0.77 11.21 13.14
N ASN A 21 -1.18 12.45 12.87
CA ASN A 21 -0.34 13.48 12.25
C ASN A 21 0.86 13.84 13.15
N LEU A 22 0.64 14.00 14.45
CA LEU A 22 1.74 14.22 15.41
C LEU A 22 2.72 13.04 15.43
N CYS A 23 2.22 11.79 15.34
CA CYS A 23 3.08 10.62 15.22
C CYS A 23 3.90 10.61 13.90
N ILE A 24 3.34 11.11 12.80
CA ILE A 24 4.08 11.27 11.53
C ILE A 24 5.21 12.30 11.68
N GLU A 25 4.95 13.42 12.35
CA GLU A 25 5.97 14.46 12.61
C GLU A 25 7.13 13.93 13.45
N GLN A 26 6.86 12.99 14.34
CA GLN A 26 7.87 12.28 15.15
C GLN A 26 8.52 11.10 14.42
N GLU A 27 8.24 10.91 13.13
CA GLU A 27 8.69 9.77 12.31
C GLU A 27 8.25 8.40 12.86
N ASN A 28 7.26 8.38 13.77
CA ASN A 28 6.69 7.17 14.33
C ASN A 28 5.52 6.68 13.48
N TYR A 29 5.84 6.15 12.30
CA TYR A 29 4.85 5.73 11.32
C TYR A 29 4.02 4.51 11.74
N GLU A 30 4.54 3.66 12.63
CA GLU A 30 3.80 2.51 13.16
C GLU A 30 2.68 2.94 14.11
N ALA A 31 2.95 3.92 14.97
CA ALA A 31 1.94 4.52 15.84
C ALA A 31 0.90 5.29 15.01
N ALA A 32 1.35 6.07 14.01
CA ALA A 32 0.46 6.79 13.10
C ALA A 32 -0.50 5.83 12.37
N CYS A 33 0.01 4.70 11.85
CA CYS A 33 -0.82 3.69 11.20
C CYS A 33 -1.91 3.15 12.13
N LYS A 34 -1.59 2.83 13.38
CA LYS A 34 -2.58 2.37 14.36
C LYS A 34 -3.65 3.42 14.66
N ALA A 35 -3.26 4.68 14.80
CA ALA A 35 -4.19 5.79 15.04
C ALA A 35 -5.13 6.01 13.85
N PHE A 36 -4.62 6.00 12.62
CA PHE A 36 -5.46 6.06 11.41
C PHE A 36 -6.41 4.87 11.29
N LEU A 37 -6.00 3.67 11.69
CA LEU A 37 -6.88 2.50 11.70
C LEU A 37 -8.03 2.63 12.70
N GLN A 38 -7.77 3.17 13.89
CA GLN A 38 -8.82 3.48 14.87
C GLN A 38 -9.77 4.55 14.35
N ALA A 39 -9.26 5.49 13.55
CA ALA A 39 -10.06 6.50 12.85
C ALA A 39 -10.75 5.97 11.56
N ASN A 40 -10.65 4.67 11.24
CA ASN A 40 -11.15 4.07 9.99
C ASN A 40 -10.59 4.70 8.70
N ASP A 41 -9.45 5.39 8.77
CA ASP A 41 -8.77 5.97 7.61
C ASP A 41 -7.71 4.99 7.07
N TYR A 42 -8.18 4.04 6.26
CA TYR A 42 -7.32 2.99 5.74
C TYR A 42 -6.27 3.51 4.74
N VAL A 43 -6.56 4.62 4.03
CA VAL A 43 -5.67 5.19 3.03
C VAL A 43 -4.46 5.86 3.71
N ASN A 44 -4.68 6.68 4.73
CA ASN A 44 -3.57 7.32 5.44
C ASN A 44 -2.82 6.34 6.35
N ALA A 45 -3.48 5.29 6.84
CA ALA A 45 -2.80 4.14 7.46
C ALA A 45 -1.84 3.46 6.48
N ALA A 46 -2.29 3.19 5.24
CA ALA A 46 -1.44 2.60 4.19
C ALA A 46 -0.24 3.49 3.85
N LYS A 47 -0.44 4.80 3.69
CA LYS A 47 0.65 5.76 3.41
C LYS A 47 1.69 5.76 4.53
N SER A 48 1.24 5.80 5.78
CA SER A 48 2.14 5.72 6.95
C SER A 48 2.94 4.42 6.94
N LEU A 49 2.28 3.29 6.66
CA LEU A 49 2.95 2.00 6.60
C LEU A 49 3.97 1.92 5.45
N ILE A 50 3.67 2.50 4.29
CA ILE A 50 4.61 2.59 3.16
C ILE A 50 5.89 3.32 3.56
N LYS A 51 5.79 4.40 4.36
CA LYS A 51 6.98 5.12 4.85
C LYS A 51 7.90 4.27 5.73
N THR A 52 7.39 3.20 6.36
CA THR A 52 8.24 2.27 7.13
C THR A 52 9.12 1.39 6.25
N GLY A 53 8.79 1.23 4.96
CA GLY A 53 9.49 0.35 4.03
C GLY A 53 9.32 -1.16 4.31
N ASN A 54 8.55 -1.56 5.32
CA ASN A 54 8.37 -2.97 5.66
C ASN A 54 7.37 -3.64 4.70
N LEU A 55 7.90 -4.27 3.66
CA LEU A 55 7.12 -4.89 2.58
C LEU A 55 6.12 -5.94 3.08
N ASP A 56 6.53 -6.78 4.03
CA ASP A 56 5.65 -7.83 4.58
C ASP A 56 4.44 -7.23 5.28
N LYS A 57 4.64 -6.19 6.11
CA LYS A 57 3.55 -5.48 6.78
C LYS A 57 2.65 -4.80 5.75
N ILE A 58 3.23 -4.15 4.74
CA ILE A 58 2.50 -3.45 3.67
C ILE A 58 1.61 -4.42 2.89
N ILE A 59 2.15 -5.56 2.45
CA ILE A 59 1.42 -6.58 1.69
C ILE A 59 0.31 -7.20 2.55
N LYS A 60 0.61 -7.56 3.81
CA LYS A 60 -0.40 -8.07 4.75
C LYS A 60 -1.51 -7.06 4.99
N PHE A 61 -1.16 -5.79 5.17
CA PHE A 61 -2.12 -4.71 5.38
C PHE A 61 -3.06 -4.55 4.19
N ALA A 62 -2.52 -4.50 2.96
CA ALA A 62 -3.34 -4.41 1.76
C ALA A 62 -4.33 -5.58 1.65
N ASN A 63 -3.90 -6.81 1.97
CA ASN A 63 -4.77 -7.99 1.94
C ASN A 63 -5.93 -7.93 2.95
N VAL A 64 -5.77 -7.24 4.07
CA VAL A 64 -6.80 -7.13 5.13
C VAL A 64 -7.67 -5.89 4.92
N ALA A 65 -7.06 -4.72 4.72
CA ALA A 65 -7.75 -3.44 4.62
C ALA A 65 -8.30 -3.13 3.23
N GLY A 66 -7.71 -3.71 2.17
CA GLY A 66 -8.13 -3.45 0.80
C GLY A 66 -9.56 -3.92 0.47
N ALA A 67 -10.06 -4.92 1.18
CA ALA A 67 -11.47 -5.33 1.07
C ALA A 67 -12.45 -4.26 1.59
N LYS A 68 -12.00 -3.43 2.54
CA LYS A 68 -12.78 -2.31 3.09
C LYS A 68 -12.64 -1.06 2.24
N ASP A 69 -11.45 -0.81 1.71
CA ASP A 69 -11.17 0.32 0.83
C ASP A 69 -10.24 -0.08 -0.32
N LYS A 70 -10.79 -0.09 -1.54
CA LYS A 70 -10.04 -0.45 -2.75
C LYS A 70 -8.88 0.49 -3.05
N GLN A 71 -8.93 1.74 -2.58
CA GLN A 71 -7.81 2.67 -2.75
C GLN A 71 -6.54 2.16 -2.08
N VAL A 72 -6.66 1.39 -0.99
CA VAL A 72 -5.51 0.76 -0.31
C VAL A 72 -4.81 -0.23 -1.23
N TYR A 73 -5.57 -1.05 -1.97
CA TYR A 73 -4.98 -1.96 -2.95
C TYR A 73 -4.21 -1.19 -4.01
N MET A 74 -4.81 -0.14 -4.57
CA MET A 74 -4.20 0.68 -5.62
C MET A 74 -2.93 1.38 -5.13
N LEU A 75 -3.00 2.04 -3.96
CA LEU A 75 -1.87 2.74 -3.36
C LEU A 75 -0.71 1.78 -3.10
N THR A 76 -1.00 0.62 -2.52
CA THR A 76 0.02 -0.38 -2.20
C THR A 76 0.63 -0.97 -3.46
N ALA A 77 -0.19 -1.38 -4.43
CA ALA A 77 0.31 -1.93 -5.70
C ALA A 77 1.15 -0.92 -6.48
N ASN A 78 0.76 0.36 -6.49
CA ASN A 78 1.54 1.41 -7.12
C ASN A 78 2.89 1.59 -6.44
N TYR A 79 2.93 1.59 -5.11
CA TYR A 79 4.20 1.65 -4.37
C TYR A 79 5.11 0.45 -4.71
N LEU A 80 4.59 -0.77 -4.66
CA LEU A 80 5.38 -1.97 -4.97
C LEU A 80 5.91 -1.98 -6.42
N GLN A 81 5.22 -1.33 -7.36
CA GLN A 81 5.70 -1.19 -8.74
C GLN A 81 6.90 -0.24 -8.87
N THR A 82 7.16 0.63 -7.89
CA THR A 82 8.31 1.54 -7.90
C THR A 82 9.59 0.92 -7.35
N LEU A 83 9.49 -0.30 -6.78
CA LEU A 83 10.62 -0.99 -6.16
C LEU A 83 11.42 -1.79 -7.18
N ASP A 84 12.67 -2.10 -6.86
CA ASP A 84 13.52 -2.94 -7.70
C ASP A 84 13.13 -4.42 -7.59
N TRP A 85 12.49 -4.93 -8.64
CA TRP A 85 12.06 -6.32 -8.71
C TRP A 85 13.21 -7.32 -8.86
N ARG A 86 14.41 -6.89 -9.29
CA ARG A 86 15.60 -7.77 -9.38
C ARG A 86 16.01 -8.26 -8.00
N SER A 87 15.90 -7.38 -7.02
CA SER A 87 16.24 -7.68 -5.63
C SER A 87 15.24 -8.62 -4.95
N ASN A 88 14.02 -8.76 -5.51
CA ASN A 88 12.95 -9.51 -4.86
C ASN A 88 11.90 -10.05 -5.85
N GLU A 89 12.08 -11.30 -6.25
CA GLU A 89 11.17 -12.04 -7.13
C GLU A 89 9.77 -12.30 -6.54
N SER A 90 9.53 -12.00 -5.25
CA SER A 90 8.20 -12.13 -4.65
C SER A 90 7.30 -10.92 -4.94
N LEU A 91 7.89 -9.76 -5.28
CA LEU A 91 7.16 -8.52 -5.53
C LEU A 91 6.16 -8.63 -6.69
N PRO A 92 6.53 -9.16 -7.88
CA PRO A 92 5.57 -9.27 -8.99
C PRO A 92 4.34 -10.11 -8.65
N ARG A 93 4.55 -11.24 -7.95
CA ARG A 93 3.46 -12.11 -7.48
C ARG A 93 2.54 -11.39 -6.48
N ALA A 94 3.12 -10.61 -5.57
CA ALA A 94 2.35 -9.81 -4.62
C ALA A 94 1.51 -8.72 -5.33
N ILE A 95 2.08 -8.02 -6.31
CA ILE A 95 1.39 -7.00 -7.11
C ILE A 95 0.21 -7.60 -7.86
N ILE A 96 0.42 -8.72 -8.57
CA ILE A 96 -0.64 -9.43 -9.30
C ILE A 96 -1.78 -9.84 -8.36
N SER A 97 -1.46 -10.42 -7.21
CA SER A 97 -2.44 -10.82 -6.20
C SER A 97 -3.27 -9.62 -5.72
N ILE A 98 -2.62 -8.50 -5.40
CA ILE A 98 -3.29 -7.28 -4.91
C ILE A 98 -4.19 -6.68 -5.99
N LEU A 99 -3.70 -6.53 -7.22
CA LEU A 99 -4.47 -5.93 -8.33
C LEU A 99 -5.66 -6.82 -8.74
N THR A 100 -5.49 -8.13 -8.68
CA THR A 100 -6.58 -9.09 -8.92
C THR A 100 -7.68 -8.93 -7.86
N LYS A 101 -7.32 -8.81 -6.58
CA LYS A 101 -8.28 -8.55 -5.49
C LYS A 101 -8.95 -7.18 -5.60
N ALA A 102 -8.23 -6.17 -6.11
CA ALA A 102 -8.79 -4.85 -6.41
C ALA A 102 -9.81 -4.88 -7.56
N LYS A 103 -9.80 -5.93 -8.39
CA LYS A 103 -10.53 -6.05 -9.66
C LYS A 103 -10.17 -4.92 -10.63
N SER A 104 -8.94 -4.41 -10.55
CA SER A 104 -8.42 -3.39 -11.47
C SER A 104 -7.73 -4.06 -12.66
N PHE A 105 -8.53 -4.53 -13.61
CA PHE A 105 -8.01 -5.26 -14.78
C PHE A 105 -7.11 -4.38 -15.67
N THR A 106 -7.41 -3.08 -15.76
CA THR A 106 -6.58 -2.12 -16.50
C THR A 106 -5.17 -2.02 -15.91
N SER A 107 -5.09 -1.83 -14.59
CA SER A 107 -3.80 -1.76 -13.89
C SER A 107 -3.05 -3.09 -13.94
N LEU A 108 -3.78 -4.21 -13.85
CA LEU A 108 -3.20 -5.54 -13.97
C LEU A 108 -2.59 -5.79 -15.35
N ASN A 109 -3.29 -5.45 -16.43
CA ASN A 109 -2.77 -5.58 -17.80
C ASN A 109 -1.53 -4.70 -18.01
N ASN A 110 -1.58 -3.46 -17.53
CA ASN A 110 -0.44 -2.55 -17.59
C ASN A 110 0.77 -3.13 -16.84
N PHE A 111 0.53 -3.71 -15.67
CA PHE A 111 1.59 -4.37 -14.90
C PHE A 111 2.20 -5.55 -15.67
N TYR A 112 1.38 -6.42 -16.28
CA TYR A 112 1.90 -7.54 -17.09
C TYR A 112 2.78 -7.06 -18.25
N PHE A 113 2.40 -5.98 -18.93
CA PHE A 113 3.21 -5.42 -20.01
C PHE A 113 4.56 -4.88 -19.50
N GLN A 114 4.55 -4.16 -18.38
CA GLN A 114 5.77 -3.65 -17.75
C GLN A 114 6.68 -4.78 -17.27
N PHE A 115 6.10 -5.80 -16.63
CA PHE A 115 6.85 -6.93 -16.12
C PHE A 115 7.48 -7.76 -17.25
N ALA A 116 6.73 -8.07 -18.31
CA ALA A 116 7.28 -8.75 -19.49
C ALA A 116 8.43 -7.96 -20.14
N SER A 117 8.27 -6.63 -20.24
CA SER A 117 9.33 -5.77 -20.74
C SER A 117 10.57 -5.84 -19.84
N PHE A 118 10.40 -5.73 -18.52
CA PHE A 118 11.48 -5.83 -17.55
C PHE A 118 12.25 -7.16 -17.68
N GLU A 119 11.56 -8.30 -17.76
CA GLU A 119 12.18 -9.63 -17.89
C GLU A 119 13.03 -9.76 -19.17
N ILE A 120 12.53 -9.23 -20.30
CA ILE A 120 13.29 -9.23 -21.56
C ILE A 120 14.60 -8.44 -21.43
N HIS A 121 14.53 -7.23 -20.85
CA HIS A 121 15.72 -6.40 -20.66
C HIS A 121 16.71 -7.05 -19.68
N ASP A 122 16.22 -7.75 -18.66
CA ASP A 122 17.07 -8.44 -17.71
C ASP A 122 17.82 -9.60 -18.37
N TYR A 123 17.10 -10.42 -19.15
CA TYR A 123 17.68 -11.53 -19.91
C TYR A 123 18.76 -11.08 -20.90
N GLN A 124 18.51 -9.97 -21.64
CA GLN A 124 19.49 -9.39 -22.55
C GLN A 124 20.78 -8.94 -21.86
N ASN A 125 20.70 -8.52 -20.60
CA ASN A 125 21.88 -8.13 -19.83
C ASN A 125 22.69 -9.35 -19.36
N TYR A 126 22.04 -10.48 -19.03
CA TYR A 126 22.75 -11.72 -18.73
C TYR A 126 23.58 -12.22 -19.91
N GLU A 127 23.04 -12.19 -21.13
CA GLU A 127 23.79 -12.61 -22.33
C GLU A 127 25.03 -11.74 -22.59
N ARG A 128 25.00 -10.44 -22.25
CA ARG A 128 26.15 -9.54 -22.44
C ARG A 128 27.27 -9.69 -21.41
N VAL A 129 26.97 -10.11 -20.19
CA VAL A 129 27.99 -10.25 -19.12
C VAL A 129 28.74 -11.59 -19.22
N THR A 130 28.17 -12.56 -19.94
CA THR A 130 28.73 -13.91 -20.07
C THR A 130 29.57 -14.12 -21.35
N MET A 131 29.67 -13.09 -22.21
CA MET A 131 30.58 -13.04 -23.37
C MET A 131 31.77 -12.12 -23.09
#